data_AF-A0A4U8UV53-F1
#
_entry.id   AF-A0A4U8UV53-F1
#
_cell.length_a   1.000
_cell.length_b   1.000
_cell.length_c   1.000
_cell.angle_alpha   90.00
_cell.angle_beta   90.00
_cell.angle_gamma   90.00
#
_symmetry.space_group_name_H-M   'P 1'
#
loop_
_entity.id
_entity.type
_entity.pdbx_description
1 polymer ?
#
loop_
_entity_poly.entity_id
_entity_poly.type
_entity_poly.pdbx_seq_one_letter_code
_entity_poly.pdbx_strand_id
1 'polypeptide(L)'
;MLLGLILTAFIASWLPFFVMYVLGAFGYEAPELVFKFFFWLGYCNSGINPVIYTVFNREFKRALCRQLRKQQRYLLSLREHFL
;
A
#
# COMPACT_ATOMS: atom_id res chain seq x y z
N MET A 1 7.13 -4.75 -15.28
CA MET A 1 5.68 -4.89 -15.01
C MET A 1 5.32 -4.43 -13.60
N LEU A 2 5.82 -5.08 -12.55
CA LEU A 2 5.54 -4.71 -11.15
C LEU A 2 5.95 -3.27 -10.79
N LEU A 3 7.16 -2.83 -11.21
CA LEU A 3 7.60 -1.45 -11.04
C LEU A 3 6.65 -0.45 -11.72
N GLY A 4 6.15 -0.78 -12.91
CA GLY A 4 5.15 0.03 -13.61
C GLY A 4 3.86 0.14 -12.81
N LEU A 5 3.36 -0.97 -12.25
CA LEU A 5 2.18 -0.99 -11.39
C LEU A 5 2.34 -0.11 -10.13
N ILE A 6 3.50 -0.17 -9.50
CA ILE A 6 3.82 0.66 -8.33
C ILE A 6 3.88 2.14 -8.71
N LEU A 7 4.56 2.46 -9.82
CA LEU A 7 4.66 3.84 -10.32
C LEU A 7 3.28 4.38 -10.73
N THR A 8 2.44 3.59 -11.39
CA THR A 8 1.08 4.00 -11.78
C THR A 8 0.19 4.21 -10.56
N ALA A 9 0.25 3.33 -9.55
CA ALA A 9 -0.47 3.53 -8.30
C ALA A 9 0.00 4.80 -7.57
N PHE A 10 1.32 5.03 -7.56
CA PHE A 10 1.91 6.23 -6.96
C PHE A 10 1.46 7.51 -7.66
N ILE A 11 1.51 7.54 -8.99
CA ILE A 11 1.03 8.69 -9.75
C ILE A 11 -0.46 8.89 -9.53
N ALA A 12 -1.28 7.83 -9.61
CA ALA A 12 -2.72 7.92 -9.44
C ALA A 12 -3.14 8.44 -8.05
N SER A 13 -2.40 8.10 -6.99
CA SER A 13 -2.71 8.56 -5.63
C SER A 13 -2.25 10.00 -5.36
N TRP A 14 -1.14 10.43 -5.98
CA TRP A 14 -0.53 11.73 -5.71
C TRP A 14 -0.94 12.82 -6.70
N LEU A 15 -1.24 12.47 -7.95
CA LEU A 15 -1.62 13.42 -8.99
C LEU A 15 -2.82 14.30 -8.61
N PRO A 16 -3.92 13.77 -8.03
CA PRO A 16 -5.06 14.61 -7.65
C PRO A 16 -4.70 15.65 -6.58
N PHE A 17 -3.86 15.27 -5.61
CA PHE A 17 -3.37 16.17 -4.57
C PHE A 17 -2.49 17.28 -5.16
N PHE A 18 -1.53 16.93 -6.04
CA PHE A 18 -0.69 17.91 -6.70
C PHE A 18 -1.48 18.90 -7.57
N VAL A 19 -2.48 18.41 -8.32
CA VAL A 19 -3.36 19.26 -9.13
C VAL A 19 -4.11 20.26 -8.25
N MET A 20 -4.71 19.81 -7.15
CA MET A 20 -5.40 20.71 -6.22
C MET A 20 -4.47 21.71 -5.56
N TYR A 21 -3.25 21.29 -5.20
CA TYR A 21 -2.26 22.18 -4.59
C TYR A 21 -1.85 23.30 -5.54
N VAL A 22 -1.62 22.97 -6.82
CA VAL A 22 -1.32 23.96 -7.86
C VAL A 22 -2.52 24.87 -8.12
N LEU A 23 -3.74 24.33 -8.21
CA LEU A 23 -4.96 25.12 -8.39
C LEU A 23 -5.20 26.10 -7.22
N GLY A 24 -4.93 25.68 -5.99
CA GLY A 24 -4.97 26.55 -4.81
C GLY A 24 -4.01 27.73 -4.92
N ALA A 25 -2.81 27.54 -5.49
CA ALA A 25 -1.88 28.63 -5.75
C ALA A 25 -2.40 29.65 -6.78
N PHE A 26 -3.36 29.27 -7.63
CA PHE A 26 -4.06 30.15 -8.56
C PHE A 26 -5.38 30.71 -8.00
N GLY A 27 -5.68 30.48 -6.72
CA GLY A 27 -6.89 30.96 -6.05
C GLY A 27 -8.12 30.06 -6.19
N TYR A 28 -7.96 28.85 -6.73
CA TYR A 28 -9.02 27.85 -6.80
C TYR A 28 -8.91 26.89 -5.61
N GLU A 29 -9.58 27.23 -4.52
CA GLU A 29 -9.58 26.39 -3.32
C GLU A 29 -10.58 25.24 -3.43
N ALA A 30 -10.09 24.02 -3.28
CA ALA A 30 -10.95 22.85 -3.13
C ALA A 30 -11.60 22.86 -1.74
N PRO A 31 -12.85 22.35 -1.61
CA PRO A 31 -13.46 22.18 -0.29
C PRO A 31 -12.57 21.33 0.64
N GLU A 32 -12.52 21.69 1.92
CA GLU A 32 -11.63 21.05 2.91
C GLU A 32 -11.79 19.52 2.96
N LEU A 33 -13.01 19.03 2.78
CA LEU A 33 -13.32 17.60 2.73
C LEU A 33 -12.62 16.91 1.54
N VAL A 34 -12.61 17.55 0.38
CA VAL A 34 -11.98 17.04 -0.85
C VAL A 34 -10.47 17.04 -0.69
N PHE A 35 -9.91 18.11 -0.12
CA PHE A 35 -8.49 18.19 0.23
C PHE A 35 -8.07 17.05 1.15
N LYS A 36 -8.79 16.88 2.27
CA LYS A 36 -8.54 15.80 3.23
C LYS A 36 -8.65 14.42 2.57
N PHE A 37 -9.67 14.18 1.76
CA PHE A 37 -9.85 12.90 1.09
C PHE A 37 -8.63 12.52 0.23
N PHE A 38 -8.16 13.41 -0.65
CA PHE A 38 -7.02 13.13 -1.51
C PHE A 38 -5.69 13.09 -0.74
N PHE A 39 -5.55 13.89 0.32
CA PHE A 39 -4.40 13.81 1.21
C PHE A 39 -4.30 12.43 1.87
N TRP A 40 -5.41 11.94 2.42
CA TRP A 40 -5.48 10.59 3.01
C TRP A 40 -5.27 9.49 1.95
N LEU A 41 -5.81 9.66 0.74
CA LEU A 41 -5.58 8.75 -0.38
C LEU A 41 -4.09 8.64 -0.74
N GLY A 42 -3.38 9.77 -0.82
CA GLY A 42 -1.94 9.83 -1.02
C GLY A 42 -1.16 9.17 0.12
N TYR A 43 -1.62 9.34 1.37
CA TYR A 43 -1.02 8.72 2.55
C TYR A 43 -1.17 7.18 2.55
N CYS A 44 -2.35 6.69 2.17
CA CYS A 44 -2.65 5.27 2.05
C CYS A 44 -1.86 4.55 0.95
N ASN A 45 -1.20 5.29 0.04
CA ASN A 45 -0.41 4.74 -1.06
C ASN A 45 0.71 3.78 -0.60
N SER A 46 1.23 3.97 0.61
CA SER A 46 2.17 3.04 1.24
C SER A 46 1.59 1.64 1.49
N GLY A 47 0.31 1.56 1.88
CA GLY A 47 -0.42 0.31 2.12
C GLY A 47 -0.86 -0.42 0.85
N ILE A 48 -0.93 0.31 -0.28
CA ILE A 48 -1.24 -0.27 -1.60
C ILE A 48 -0.08 -1.14 -2.09
N ASN A 49 1.16 -0.82 -1.74
CA ASN A 49 2.34 -1.55 -2.19
C ASN A 49 2.30 -3.06 -1.83
N PRO A 50 2.10 -3.49 -0.56
CA PRO A 50 1.89 -4.90 -0.20
C PRO A 50 0.77 -5.59 -0.97
N VAL A 51 -0.34 -4.89 -1.25
CA VAL A 51 -1.47 -5.43 -2.03
C VAL A 51 -1.06 -5.68 -3.48
N ILE A 52 -0.37 -4.73 -4.10
CA ILE A 52 0.18 -4.88 -5.45
C ILE A 52 1.17 -6.06 -5.50
N TYR A 53 2.06 -6.17 -4.52
CA TYR A 53 3.03 -7.27 -4.45
C TYR A 53 2.34 -8.63 -4.27
N THR A 54 1.31 -8.74 -3.43
CA THR A 54 0.65 -10.02 -3.17
C THR A 54 -0.27 -10.49 -4.30
N VAL A 55 -0.91 -9.56 -5.02
CA VAL A 55 -1.82 -9.87 -6.14
C VAL A 55 -1.04 -10.15 -7.42
N PHE A 56 -0.06 -9.30 -7.75
CA PHE A 56 0.60 -9.33 -9.06
C PHE A 56 1.98 -10.01 -9.04
N ASN A 57 2.60 -10.23 -7.87
CA ASN A 57 3.86 -10.95 -7.76
C ASN A 57 3.67 -12.33 -7.09
N ARG A 58 3.52 -13.37 -7.92
CA ARG A 58 3.34 -14.76 -7.48
C ARG A 58 4.50 -15.28 -6.64
N GLU A 59 5.73 -14.84 -6.91
CA GLU A 59 6.91 -15.23 -6.13
C GLU A 59 6.90 -14.61 -4.74
N PHE A 60 6.48 -13.35 -4.64
CA PHE A 60 6.28 -12.68 -3.35
C PHE A 60 5.20 -13.38 -2.52
N LYS A 61 4.04 -13.71 -3.12
CA LYS A 61 2.98 -14.49 -2.47
C LYS A 61 3.51 -15.83 -1.96
N ARG A 62 4.26 -16.57 -2.77
CA ARG A 62 4.88 -17.86 -2.39
C ARG A 62 5.87 -17.70 -1.23
N ALA A 63 6.70 -16.66 -1.25
CA ALA A 63 7.63 -16.36 -0.17
C ALA A 63 6.88 -16.04 1.14
N LEU A 64 5.84 -15.22 1.08
CA LEU A 64 5.00 -14.87 2.23
C LEU A 64 4.33 -16.11 2.84
N CYS A 65 3.69 -16.95 2.02
CA CYS A 65 3.09 -18.20 2.48
C CYS A 65 4.13 -19.16 3.07
N ARG A 66 5.35 -19.20 2.52
CA ARG A 66 6.45 -20.01 3.08
C ARG A 66 6.86 -19.50 4.47
N GLN A 67 6.96 -18.19 4.67
CA GLN A 67 7.31 -17.62 5.97
C GLN A 67 6.21 -17.82 7.01
N LEU A 68 4.94 -17.60 6.65
CA LEU A 68 3.80 -17.85 7.53
C LEU A 68 3.74 -19.31 8.01
N ARG A 69 3.95 -20.27 7.10
CA ARG A 69 4.01 -21.70 7.46
C ARG A 69 5.21 -22.06 8.34
N LYS A 70 6.35 -21.36 8.22
CA LYS A 70 7.49 -21.54 9.11
C LYS A 70 7.17 -21.05 10.52
N GLN A 71 6.59 -19.86 10.63
CA GLN A 71 6.15 -19.28 11.90
C GLN A 71 5.13 -20.18 12.61
N GLN A 72 4.14 -20.69 11.88
CA GLN A 72 3.11 -21.56 12.44
C GLN A 72 3.68 -22.89 12.96
N ARG A 73 4.66 -23.48 12.25
CA ARG A 73 5.37 -24.69 12.71
C ARG A 73 6.24 -24.42 13.94
N TYR A 74 6.89 -23.26 14.00
CA TYR A 74 7.70 -22.87 15.16
C TYR A 74 6.82 -22.68 16.42
N LEU A 75 5.66 -22.04 16.27
CA LEU A 75 4.69 -21.89 17.36
C LEU A 75 4.15 -23.24 17.83
N LEU A 76 3.90 -24.18 16.90
CA LEU A 76 3.49 -25.54 17.24
C LEU A 76 4.59 -26.31 17.98
N SER A 77 5.86 -26.22 17.55
CA SER A 77 6.97 -26.87 18.24
C SER A 77 7.24 -26.30 19.63
N LEU A 78 7.06 -24.98 19.82
CA LEU A 78 7.13 -24.37 21.14
C LEU A 78 6.00 -24.88 22.04
N ARG A 79 4.76 -24.92 21.51
CA ARG A 79 3.61 -25.44 22.26
C ARG A 79 3.83 -26.88 22.74
N GLU A 80 4.46 -27.74 21.95
CA GLU A 80 4.79 -29.12 22.34
C GLU A 80 5.97 -29.23 23.31
N HIS A 81 6.84 -28.22 23.43
CA HIS A 81 7.93 -28.20 24.42
C HIS A 81 7.50 -27.71 25.80
N PHE A 82 6.42 -26.93 25.90
CA PHE A 82 5.92 -26.34 27.15
C PHE A 82 4.64 -27.01 27.68
N LEU A 83 4.19 -28.11 27.06
CA LEU A 83 3.13 -29.01 27.51
C LEU A 83 3.74 -30.37 27.89
#